data_AF-A0A7S3US78-F1
#
_entry.id   AF-A0A7S3US78-F1
#
_cell.length_a   1.000
_cell.length_b   1.000
_cell.length_c   1.000
_cell.angle_alpha   90.00
_cell.angle_beta   90.00
_cell.angle_gamma   90.00
#
_symmetry.space_group_name_H-M   'P 1'
#
loop_
_entity.id
_entity.type
_entity.pdbx_description
1 polymer ?
#
loop_
_entity_poly.entity_id
_entity_poly.type
_entity_poly.pdbx_seq_one_letter_code
_entity_poly.pdbx_strand_id
1 'polypeptide(L)'
;SNYYMPKGVLSDKGPGGGGWIHVNKKLQVVTKERQVWGDGVVFAVGDCNQTFMDEIKPIPKISYPGEEQATHACESIKKMAGKTGCCGCPNFCCGLGKKAPTPKVSWWPWGAGMFATSLGPNDACFVIAAKSEPRTGHLVLCGCLSAIQKWLIECTKVNENRGGYIGLWIWHYVHHTPCHWFGEGCRSDNLCHMGHF
;
A
#
# COMPACT_ATOMS: atom_id res chain seq x y z
N SER A 1 -5.54 -3.93 16.44
CA SER A 1 -6.91 -3.95 16.98
C SER A 1 -7.65 -2.72 16.49
N ASN A 2 -8.75 -2.88 15.76
CA ASN A 2 -9.56 -1.77 15.22
C ASN A 2 -10.65 -1.32 16.21
N TYR A 3 -10.46 -1.59 17.50
CA TYR A 3 -11.45 -1.42 18.56
C TYR A 3 -12.08 -0.02 18.63
N TYR A 4 -11.32 1.03 18.30
CA TYR A 4 -11.78 2.41 18.36
C TYR A 4 -12.49 2.89 17.07
N MET A 5 -12.50 2.07 16.02
CA MET A 5 -13.18 2.43 14.78
C MET A 5 -14.69 2.21 14.91
N PRO A 6 -15.52 3.11 14.35
CA PRO A 6 -16.98 2.93 14.37
C PRO A 6 -17.40 1.61 13.72
N LYS A 7 -18.39 0.92 14.30
CA LYS A 7 -18.91 -0.35 13.74
C LYS A 7 -19.40 -0.22 12.29
N GLY A 8 -19.86 0.97 11.89
CA GLY A 8 -20.34 1.24 10.52
C GLY A 8 -19.25 1.24 9.45
N VAL A 9 -17.96 1.23 9.81
CA VAL A 9 -16.82 1.15 8.87
C VAL A 9 -16.03 -0.14 9.01
N LEU A 10 -16.48 -1.07 9.86
CA LEU A 10 -15.83 -2.34 10.13
C LEU A 10 -16.61 -3.48 9.48
N SER A 11 -15.87 -4.50 9.04
CA SER A 11 -16.47 -5.71 8.50
C SER A 11 -17.16 -6.54 9.59
N ASP A 12 -18.34 -7.07 9.30
CA ASP A 12 -19.03 -8.02 10.19
C ASP A 12 -18.48 -9.44 10.08
N LYS A 13 -17.85 -9.74 8.93
CA LYS A 13 -17.29 -11.03 8.56
C LYS A 13 -15.95 -10.83 7.86
N GLY A 14 -15.19 -11.92 7.72
CA GLY A 14 -13.88 -11.92 7.06
C GLY A 14 -12.91 -12.88 7.75
N PRO A 15 -11.65 -12.94 7.30
CA PRO A 15 -10.60 -13.69 7.98
C PRO A 15 -10.55 -13.32 9.47
N GLY A 16 -10.44 -14.30 10.36
CA GLY A 16 -10.38 -14.04 11.82
C GLY A 16 -11.67 -13.52 12.47
N GLY A 17 -12.83 -13.57 11.78
CA GLY A 17 -14.14 -13.25 12.39
C GLY A 17 -14.64 -11.81 12.18
N GLY A 18 -13.97 -11.02 11.34
CA GLY A 18 -14.39 -9.64 11.01
C GLY A 18 -13.54 -8.57 11.69
N GLY A 19 -14.07 -7.34 11.75
CA GLY A 19 -13.40 -6.19 12.36
C GLY A 19 -12.38 -5.49 11.45
N TRP A 20 -12.40 -5.76 10.14
CA TRP A 20 -11.51 -5.12 9.18
C TRP A 20 -12.02 -3.75 8.77
N ILE A 21 -11.13 -2.75 8.67
CA ILE A 21 -11.53 -1.41 8.23
C ILE A 21 -11.81 -1.42 6.73
N HIS A 22 -13.02 -1.05 6.37
CA HIS A 22 -13.44 -0.94 4.98
C HIS A 22 -12.75 0.24 4.28
N VAL A 23 -12.11 -0.03 3.15
CA VAL A 23 -11.46 0.99 2.32
C VAL A 23 -11.85 0.92 0.84
N ASN A 24 -11.75 2.07 0.16
CA ASN A 24 -11.85 2.15 -1.31
C ASN A 24 -10.47 1.94 -1.99
N LYS A 25 -10.42 2.01 -3.34
CA LYS A 25 -9.18 1.88 -4.14
C LYS A 25 -8.09 2.91 -3.81
N LYS A 26 -8.44 3.98 -3.09
CA LYS A 26 -7.57 5.08 -2.67
C LYS A 26 -7.20 4.99 -1.19
N LEU A 27 -7.49 3.86 -0.53
CA LEU A 27 -7.23 3.59 0.88
C LEU A 27 -8.01 4.47 1.85
N GLN A 28 -8.99 5.23 1.37
CA GLN A 28 -9.88 6.02 2.22
C GLN A 28 -10.87 5.09 2.91
N VAL A 29 -11.13 5.34 4.18
CA VAL A 29 -12.12 4.60 4.96
C VAL A 29 -13.51 4.84 4.38
N VAL A 30 -14.29 3.77 4.24
CA VAL A 30 -15.67 3.81 3.75
C VAL A 30 -16.62 3.15 4.74
N THR A 31 -17.87 3.60 4.73
CA THR A 31 -18.97 2.96 5.45
C THR A 31 -19.46 1.71 4.71
N LYS A 32 -20.31 0.93 5.38
CA LYS A 32 -20.99 -0.22 4.78
C LYS A 32 -21.93 0.13 3.61
N GLU A 33 -22.28 1.40 3.47
CA GLU A 33 -23.06 1.95 2.35
C GLU A 33 -22.15 2.48 1.23
N ARG A 34 -20.86 2.15 1.27
CA ARG A 34 -19.83 2.55 0.30
C ARG A 34 -19.59 4.06 0.22
N GLN A 35 -19.98 4.79 1.26
CA GLN A 35 -19.73 6.23 1.37
C GLN A 35 -18.38 6.48 2.02
N VAL A 36 -17.66 7.51 1.55
CA VAL A 36 -16.39 7.90 2.16
C VAL A 36 -16.67 8.45 3.57
N TRP A 37 -15.95 7.93 4.57
CA TRP A 37 -16.13 8.31 5.97
C TRP A 37 -15.20 9.48 6.36
N GLY A 38 -15.66 10.30 7.31
CA GLY A 38 -14.88 11.42 7.86
C GLY A 38 -14.36 12.36 6.77
N ASP A 39 -15.25 12.82 5.89
CA ASP A 39 -14.95 13.74 4.77
C ASP A 39 -13.80 13.30 3.85
N GLY A 40 -13.44 12.02 3.88
CA GLY A 40 -12.35 11.46 3.09
C GLY A 40 -10.94 11.79 3.58
N VAL A 41 -10.81 12.28 4.81
CA VAL A 41 -9.51 12.55 5.43
C VAL A 41 -8.95 11.37 6.25
N VAL A 42 -9.72 10.29 6.38
CA VAL A 42 -9.32 9.09 7.12
C VAL A 42 -8.88 7.99 6.16
N PHE A 43 -7.69 7.44 6.38
CA PHE A 43 -7.09 6.38 5.58
C PHE A 43 -6.74 5.19 6.49
N ALA A 44 -6.76 3.98 5.93
CA ALA A 44 -6.29 2.79 6.61
C ALA A 44 -5.32 2.01 5.70
N VAL A 45 -4.16 1.61 6.24
CA VAL A 45 -3.06 0.99 5.48
C VAL A 45 -2.54 -0.24 6.23
N GLY A 46 -2.02 -1.23 5.49
CA GLY A 46 -1.47 -2.45 6.06
C GLY A 46 -2.53 -3.49 6.46
N ASP A 47 -2.25 -4.25 7.52
CA ASP A 47 -3.02 -5.44 7.93
C ASP A 47 -4.26 -5.12 8.78
N CYS A 48 -4.75 -3.89 8.74
CA CYS A 48 -5.98 -3.49 9.44
C CYS A 48 -7.18 -3.31 8.51
N ASN A 49 -6.94 -3.26 7.20
CA ASN A 49 -7.94 -2.85 6.20
C ASN A 49 -8.41 -4.01 5.32
N GLN A 50 -9.56 -3.83 4.67
CA GLN A 50 -10.09 -4.71 3.64
C GLN A 50 -10.83 -3.88 2.59
N THR A 51 -10.73 -4.26 1.32
CA THR A 51 -11.54 -3.65 0.26
C THR A 51 -13.01 -3.98 0.46
N PHE A 52 -13.86 -2.95 0.53
CA PHE A 52 -15.30 -3.11 0.77
C PHE A 52 -16.11 -3.24 -0.54
N MET A 53 -15.51 -3.83 -1.56
CA MET A 53 -16.14 -3.98 -2.85
C MET A 53 -15.75 -5.35 -3.39
N ASP A 54 -16.76 -6.18 -3.69
CA ASP A 54 -16.56 -7.51 -4.31
C ASP A 54 -15.84 -7.41 -5.66
N GLU A 55 -15.91 -6.24 -6.31
CA GLU A 55 -15.23 -5.90 -7.56
C GLU A 55 -13.74 -5.56 -7.39
N ILE A 56 -13.25 -5.41 -6.16
CA ILE A 56 -11.85 -5.09 -5.89
C ILE A 56 -11.16 -6.30 -5.27
N LYS A 57 -10.16 -6.81 -5.98
CA LYS A 57 -9.28 -7.87 -5.52
C LYS A 57 -8.75 -7.60 -4.09
N PRO A 58 -8.71 -8.63 -3.22
CA PRO A 58 -8.26 -8.47 -1.85
C PRO A 58 -6.88 -7.82 -1.76
N ILE A 59 -6.70 -6.84 -0.87
CA ILE A 59 -5.41 -6.18 -0.71
C ILE A 59 -4.37 -7.17 -0.13
N PRO A 60 -3.18 -7.35 -0.76
CA PRO A 60 -2.12 -8.18 -0.21
C PRO A 60 -1.61 -7.64 1.11
N LYS A 61 -1.51 -8.52 2.11
CA LYS A 61 -1.16 -8.20 3.51
C LYS A 61 0.27 -8.58 3.83
N ILE A 62 1.19 -7.98 3.09
CA ILE A 62 2.63 -8.16 3.28
C ILE A 62 3.30 -6.79 3.45
N SER A 63 4.54 -6.76 3.92
CA SER A 63 5.24 -5.52 4.30
C SER A 63 5.33 -4.52 3.15
N TYR A 64 5.79 -4.96 1.98
CA TYR A 64 6.03 -4.07 0.84
C TYR A 64 4.77 -3.30 0.39
N PRO A 65 3.61 -3.94 0.15
CA PRO A 65 2.35 -3.23 -0.09
C PRO A 65 1.90 -2.34 1.05
N GLY A 66 2.12 -2.76 2.30
CA GLY A 66 1.81 -1.92 3.47
C GLY A 66 2.58 -0.60 3.45
N GLU A 67 3.87 -0.63 3.10
CA GLU A 67 4.73 0.54 2.99
C GLU A 67 4.32 1.45 1.81
N GLU A 68 4.08 0.88 0.63
CA GLU A 68 3.58 1.62 -0.53
C GLU A 68 2.21 2.26 -0.25
N GLN A 69 1.32 1.56 0.44
CA GLN A 69 0.03 2.11 0.89
C GLN A 69 0.23 3.29 1.83
N ALA A 70 1.13 3.17 2.81
CA ALA A 70 1.45 4.25 3.75
C ALA A 70 2.01 5.48 3.01
N THR A 71 2.94 5.29 2.07
CA THR A 71 3.48 6.37 1.24
C THR A 71 2.37 7.09 0.47
N HIS A 72 1.50 6.36 -0.22
CA HIS A 72 0.39 6.94 -0.98
C HIS A 72 -0.67 7.64 -0.11
N ALA A 73 -0.96 7.09 1.07
CA ALA A 73 -1.85 7.72 2.03
C ALA A 73 -1.24 9.03 2.54
N CYS A 74 0.04 9.02 2.93
CA CYS A 74 0.78 10.21 3.35
C CYS A 74 0.83 11.30 2.25
N GLU A 75 1.06 10.93 1.00
CA GLU A 75 0.99 11.87 -0.13
C GLU A 75 -0.41 12.45 -0.32
N SER A 76 -1.45 11.62 -0.18
CA SER A 76 -2.84 12.05 -0.28
C SER A 76 -3.19 13.04 0.83
N ILE A 77 -2.75 12.76 2.07
CA ILE A 77 -2.87 13.67 3.22
C ILE A 77 -2.14 14.98 2.93
N LYS A 78 -0.89 14.96 2.49
CA LYS A 78 -0.12 16.17 2.13
C LYS A 78 -0.83 16.99 1.06
N LYS A 79 -1.38 16.35 0.02
CA LYS A 79 -2.13 17.03 -1.05
C LYS A 79 -3.43 17.67 -0.56
N MET A 80 -4.14 17.01 0.36
CA MET A 80 -5.36 17.58 0.94
C MET A 80 -5.06 18.68 1.96
N ALA A 81 -4.02 18.54 2.78
CA ALA A 81 -3.51 19.60 3.65
C ALA A 81 -2.95 20.79 2.84
N GLY A 82 -2.42 20.54 1.64
CA GLY A 82 -2.05 21.60 0.70
C GLY A 82 -3.23 22.40 0.14
N LYS A 83 -4.48 21.90 0.23
CA LYS A 83 -5.67 22.72 -0.07
C LYS A 83 -5.90 23.79 1.00
N THR A 84 -5.43 23.60 2.22
CA THR A 84 -5.39 24.63 3.28
C THR A 84 -4.17 25.55 3.12
N GLY A 85 -3.89 26.01 1.89
CA GLY A 85 -2.75 26.87 1.57
C GLY A 85 -2.85 28.27 2.16
N CYS A 86 -1.83 28.60 2.97
CA CYS A 86 -1.32 29.86 3.57
C CYS A 86 -2.24 30.99 4.07
N CYS A 87 -3.50 31.09 3.64
CA CYS A 87 -4.36 32.24 3.95
C CYS A 87 -5.83 31.91 4.23
N GLY A 88 -6.22 30.62 4.28
CA GLY A 88 -7.62 30.24 4.49
C GLY A 88 -8.57 30.69 3.36
N CYS A 89 -8.02 31.13 2.24
CA CYS A 89 -8.78 31.63 1.10
C CYS A 89 -9.37 30.44 0.30
N PRO A 90 -10.70 30.30 0.18
CA PRO A 90 -11.28 29.38 -0.79
C PRO A 90 -11.06 29.99 -2.19
N ASN A 91 -10.00 29.54 -2.86
CA ASN A 91 -9.77 29.66 -4.31
C ASN A 91 -9.21 30.97 -4.92
N PHE A 92 -8.72 31.98 -4.20
CA PHE A 92 -8.34 33.24 -4.91
C PHE A 92 -6.93 33.81 -4.72
N CYS A 93 -6.11 33.39 -3.75
CA CYS A 93 -4.85 34.12 -3.47
C CYS A 93 -3.59 33.58 -4.20
N CYS A 94 -3.49 32.29 -4.55
CA CYS A 94 -2.20 31.69 -4.98
C CYS A 94 -2.17 31.04 -6.37
N GLY A 95 -3.08 31.44 -7.27
CA GLY A 95 -2.90 31.22 -8.71
C GLY A 95 -3.31 29.85 -9.26
N LEU A 96 -4.20 29.93 -10.26
CA LEU A 96 -4.52 28.89 -11.26
C LEU A 96 -5.23 27.64 -10.75
N GLY A 97 -6.50 27.76 -10.36
CA GLY A 97 -7.58 26.78 -10.65
C GLY A 97 -7.23 25.29 -10.57
N LYS A 98 -6.38 24.85 -9.64
CA LYS A 98 -5.93 23.47 -9.59
C LYS A 98 -7.12 22.62 -9.16
N LYS A 99 -7.52 21.67 -10.03
CA LYS A 99 -8.49 20.63 -9.70
C LYS A 99 -8.21 20.11 -8.29
N ALA A 100 -9.26 19.95 -7.50
CA ALA A 100 -9.20 19.36 -6.18
C ALA A 100 -8.29 18.12 -6.23
N PRO A 101 -7.16 18.06 -5.49
CA PRO A 101 -6.29 16.90 -5.52
C PRO A 101 -7.10 15.65 -5.18
N THR A 102 -7.13 14.72 -6.13
CA THR A 102 -7.74 13.42 -5.96
C THR A 102 -6.69 12.47 -5.36
N PRO A 103 -7.03 11.73 -4.31
CA PRO A 103 -6.12 10.71 -3.77
C PRO A 103 -5.77 9.69 -4.86
N LYS A 104 -4.50 9.25 -4.86
CA LYS A 104 -3.98 8.28 -5.83
C LYS A 104 -4.65 6.91 -5.60
N VAL A 105 -4.79 6.16 -6.68
CA VAL A 105 -5.31 4.79 -6.67
C VAL A 105 -4.16 3.82 -6.39
N SER A 106 -4.15 3.15 -5.24
CA SER A 106 -2.94 2.47 -4.74
C SER A 106 -3.21 1.17 -3.95
N TRP A 107 -4.38 0.55 -4.12
CA TRP A 107 -4.74 -0.64 -3.34
C TRP A 107 -3.87 -1.88 -3.62
N TRP A 108 -3.31 -2.01 -4.83
CA TRP A 108 -2.46 -3.13 -5.25
C TRP A 108 -1.15 -2.65 -5.90
N PRO A 109 -0.10 -2.34 -5.13
CA PRO A 109 1.15 -1.83 -5.68
C PRO A 109 1.91 -2.89 -6.49
N TRP A 110 2.89 -2.45 -7.29
CA TRP A 110 3.56 -3.29 -8.29
C TRP A 110 4.30 -4.52 -7.72
N GLY A 111 4.81 -4.43 -6.49
CA GLY A 111 5.51 -5.52 -5.79
C GLY A 111 4.60 -6.39 -4.91
N ALA A 112 3.28 -6.25 -4.99
CA ALA A 112 2.37 -6.93 -4.06
C ALA A 112 2.27 -8.45 -4.22
N GLY A 113 2.82 -8.99 -5.31
CA GLY A 113 2.93 -10.43 -5.54
C GLY A 113 4.25 -11.06 -5.13
N MET A 114 5.11 -10.36 -4.36
CA MET A 114 6.43 -10.83 -3.96
C MET A 114 6.55 -10.95 -2.45
N PHE A 115 6.89 -12.13 -1.93
CA PHE A 115 7.16 -12.32 -0.51
C PHE A 115 8.19 -13.41 -0.24
N ALA A 116 8.94 -13.23 0.86
CA ALA A 116 9.85 -14.23 1.39
C ALA A 116 9.32 -14.76 2.72
N THR A 117 9.19 -16.07 2.85
CA THR A 117 8.80 -16.72 4.10
C THR A 117 9.95 -17.57 4.63
N SER A 118 10.16 -17.56 5.95
CA SER A 118 11.16 -18.43 6.58
C SER A 118 10.52 -19.78 6.90
N LEU A 119 11.24 -20.86 6.62
CA LEU A 119 10.89 -22.23 6.97
C LEU A 119 11.72 -22.76 8.15
N GLY A 120 12.73 -22.00 8.57
CA GLY A 120 13.60 -22.28 9.71
C GLY A 120 14.78 -21.30 9.75
N PRO A 121 15.70 -21.46 10.71
CA PRO A 121 16.85 -20.56 10.87
C PRO A 121 17.73 -20.44 9.61
N ASN A 122 17.84 -21.53 8.83
CA ASN A 122 18.68 -21.60 7.63
C ASN A 122 17.90 -21.95 6.36
N ASP A 123 16.57 -21.82 6.40
CA ASP A 123 15.70 -22.17 5.28
C ASP A 123 14.59 -21.13 5.09
N ALA A 124 14.32 -20.81 3.82
CA ALA A 124 13.30 -19.87 3.43
C ALA A 124 12.85 -20.16 1.99
N CYS A 125 11.72 -19.57 1.61
CA CYS A 125 11.18 -19.61 0.27
C CYS A 125 10.88 -18.19 -0.20
N PHE A 126 11.18 -17.90 -1.46
CA PHE A 126 10.85 -16.65 -2.12
C PHE A 126 9.86 -16.91 -3.25
N VAL A 127 8.71 -16.25 -3.16
CA VAL A 127 7.61 -16.36 -4.12
C VAL A 127 7.46 -15.04 -4.87
N ILE A 128 7.27 -15.12 -6.18
CA ILE A 128 6.93 -13.97 -7.04
C ILE A 128 5.59 -14.21 -7.75
N ALA A 129 5.06 -13.16 -8.39
CA ALA A 129 3.86 -13.22 -9.22
C ALA A 129 2.59 -13.75 -8.52
N ALA A 130 2.54 -13.72 -7.19
CA ALA A 130 1.33 -14.09 -6.46
C ALA A 130 0.24 -13.04 -6.70
N LYS A 131 -0.87 -13.45 -7.33
CA LYS A 131 -2.04 -12.61 -7.58
C LYS A 131 -3.20 -13.03 -6.68
N SER A 132 -4.33 -12.33 -6.80
CA SER A 132 -5.58 -12.69 -6.12
C SER A 132 -6.13 -14.05 -6.54
N GLU A 133 -5.84 -14.47 -7.77
CA GLU A 133 -6.27 -15.72 -8.33
C GLU A 133 -5.44 -16.87 -7.74
N PRO A 134 -6.07 -17.97 -7.27
CA PRO A 134 -5.35 -19.12 -6.76
C PRO A 134 -4.33 -19.68 -7.77
N ARG A 135 -3.21 -20.20 -7.25
CA ARG A 135 -2.15 -20.90 -8.02
C ARG A 135 -1.36 -20.02 -9.02
N THR A 136 -1.31 -18.71 -8.80
CA THR A 136 -0.54 -17.78 -9.65
C THR A 136 0.89 -17.54 -9.20
N GLY A 137 1.19 -17.73 -7.91
CA GLY A 137 2.53 -17.51 -7.37
C GLY A 137 3.53 -18.59 -7.81
N HIS A 138 4.76 -18.17 -8.10
CA HIS A 138 5.87 -19.05 -8.46
C HIS A 138 6.95 -19.02 -7.38
N LEU A 139 7.34 -20.21 -6.90
CA LEU A 139 8.50 -20.37 -6.02
C LEU A 139 9.77 -20.24 -6.87
N VAL A 140 10.57 -19.21 -6.61
CA VAL A 140 11.78 -18.90 -7.42
C VAL A 140 13.04 -19.34 -6.72
N LEU A 141 13.11 -19.15 -5.41
CA LEU A 141 14.24 -19.56 -4.57
C LEU A 141 13.71 -20.31 -3.36
N CYS A 142 14.42 -21.37 -2.98
CA CYS A 142 14.20 -22.10 -1.73
C CYS A 142 15.55 -22.47 -1.11
N GLY A 143 15.56 -22.84 0.18
CA GLY A 143 16.78 -23.24 0.87
C GLY A 143 17.63 -22.06 1.36
N CYS A 144 18.93 -22.31 1.48
CA CYS A 144 19.89 -21.39 2.08
C CYS A 144 20.00 -20.05 1.32
N LEU A 145 19.87 -20.05 -0.01
CA LEU A 145 19.96 -18.81 -0.80
C LEU A 145 18.81 -17.86 -0.48
N SER A 146 17.60 -18.38 -0.31
CA SER A 146 16.46 -17.56 0.11
C SER A 146 16.62 -17.08 1.55
N ALA A 147 17.23 -17.88 2.42
CA ALA A 147 17.53 -17.48 3.80
C ALA A 147 18.53 -16.31 3.85
N ILE A 148 19.59 -16.35 3.03
CA ILE A 148 20.55 -15.25 2.89
C ILE A 148 19.86 -13.98 2.36
N GLN A 149 19.02 -14.11 1.33
CA GLN A 149 18.23 -12.98 0.80
C GLN A 149 17.34 -12.37 1.89
N LYS A 150 16.63 -13.19 2.68
CA LYS A 150 15.77 -12.71 3.77
C LYS A 150 16.59 -11.99 4.84
N TRP A 151 17.74 -12.54 5.23
CA TRP A 151 18.64 -11.90 6.20
C TRP A 151 19.13 -10.54 5.68
N LEU A 152 19.50 -10.44 4.41
CA LEU A 152 19.89 -9.17 3.78
C LEU A 152 18.74 -8.14 3.82
N ILE A 153 17.52 -8.56 3.47
CA ILE A 153 16.31 -7.73 3.55
C ILE A 153 16.11 -7.23 4.98
N GLU A 154 16.22 -8.10 5.98
CA GLU A 154 16.06 -7.75 7.38
C GLU A 154 17.12 -6.75 7.85
N CYS A 155 18.40 -7.04 7.61
CA CYS A 155 19.50 -6.15 8.02
C CYS A 155 19.39 -4.77 7.37
N THR A 156 19.09 -4.71 6.07
CA THR A 156 18.98 -3.43 5.35
C THR A 156 17.73 -2.66 5.79
N LYS A 157 16.62 -3.35 6.10
CA LYS A 157 15.40 -2.70 6.61
C LYS A 157 15.58 -2.15 8.02
N VAL A 158 16.24 -2.90 8.90
CA VAL A 158 16.62 -2.42 10.23
C VAL A 158 17.57 -1.21 10.11
N ASN A 159 18.51 -1.23 9.16
CA ASN A 159 19.38 -0.09 8.89
C ASN A 159 18.60 1.14 8.42
N GLU A 160 17.65 0.99 7.49
CA GLU A 160 16.77 2.08 7.03
C GLU A 160 15.96 2.68 8.19
N ASN A 161 15.34 1.82 9.01
CA ASN A 161 14.54 2.25 10.16
C ASN A 161 15.38 2.98 11.23
N ARG A 162 16.70 2.77 11.25
CA ARG A 162 17.65 3.49 12.11
C ARG A 162 18.20 4.77 11.44
N GLY A 163 17.76 5.11 10.23
CA GLY A 163 18.27 6.24 9.46
C GLY A 163 19.65 6.00 8.82
N GLY A 164 20.07 4.75 8.69
CA GLY A 164 21.33 4.40 8.06
C GLY A 164 21.29 4.59 6.55
N TYR A 165 22.36 5.16 5.99
CA TYR A 165 22.43 5.49 4.56
C TYR A 165 22.27 4.26 3.67
N ILE A 166 22.93 3.14 3.98
CA ILE A 166 22.89 1.94 3.13
C ILE A 166 21.46 1.41 2.97
N GLY A 167 20.72 1.31 4.07
CA GLY A 167 19.31 0.94 4.05
C GLY A 167 18.49 1.92 3.23
N LEU A 168 18.62 3.23 3.51
CA LEU A 168 17.92 4.27 2.76
C LEU A 168 18.17 4.18 1.24
N TRP A 169 19.42 3.98 0.80
CA TRP A 169 19.75 3.86 -0.62
C TRP A 169 19.16 2.60 -1.26
N ILE A 170 19.29 1.45 -0.60
CA ILE A 170 18.77 0.16 -1.10
C ILE A 170 17.25 0.24 -1.23
N TRP A 171 16.56 0.69 -0.19
CA TRP A 171 15.10 0.76 -0.20
C TRP A 171 14.58 1.87 -1.11
N HIS A 172 15.28 3.01 -1.19
CA HIS A 172 14.98 4.02 -2.21
C HIS A 172 15.03 3.41 -3.61
N TYR A 173 16.09 2.65 -3.94
CA TYR A 173 16.18 1.96 -5.21
C TYR A 173 15.02 0.97 -5.41
N VAL A 174 14.72 0.11 -4.42
CA VAL A 174 13.62 -0.86 -4.50
C VAL A 174 12.29 -0.15 -4.79
N HIS A 175 11.94 0.91 -4.05
CA HIS A 175 10.67 1.62 -4.22
C HIS A 175 10.59 2.42 -5.54
N HIS A 176 11.72 2.82 -6.13
CA HIS A 176 11.77 3.63 -7.36
C HIS A 176 12.16 2.83 -8.62
N THR A 177 12.44 1.53 -8.49
CA THR A 177 12.84 0.69 -9.63
C THR A 177 11.77 0.74 -10.73
N PRO A 178 12.12 0.99 -12.01
CA PRO A 178 11.16 1.23 -13.09
C PRO A 178 10.42 0.01 -13.62
N CYS A 179 10.31 -1.04 -12.80
CA CYS A 179 9.86 -2.34 -13.20
C CYS A 179 8.50 -2.65 -12.55
N HIS A 180 7.42 -2.51 -13.32
CA HIS A 180 6.09 -2.90 -12.85
C HIS A 180 5.88 -4.39 -13.13
N TRP A 181 6.35 -5.25 -12.22
CA TRP A 181 6.35 -6.68 -12.53
C TRP A 181 5.05 -7.39 -12.14
N PHE A 182 4.37 -7.04 -11.03
CA PHE A 182 3.28 -7.88 -10.49
C PHE A 182 2.13 -7.16 -9.76
N GLY A 183 1.83 -5.89 -10.07
CA GLY A 183 0.69 -5.18 -9.44
C GLY A 183 -0.36 -4.63 -10.39
N GLU A 184 -1.45 -4.10 -9.82
CA GLU A 184 -2.64 -3.67 -10.56
C GLU A 184 -3.07 -2.21 -10.25
N GLY A 185 -2.44 -1.56 -9.27
CA GLY A 185 -2.64 -0.16 -8.90
C GLY A 185 -1.69 0.79 -9.64
N CYS A 186 -1.94 2.10 -9.52
CA CYS A 186 -1.03 3.11 -10.09
C CYS A 186 0.33 3.08 -9.38
N ARG A 187 1.40 3.27 -10.17
CA ARG A 187 2.76 3.50 -9.67
C ARG A 187 2.85 4.81 -8.89
N SER A 188 3.79 4.89 -7.96
CA SER A 188 4.04 6.07 -7.13
C SER A 188 4.43 7.34 -7.90
N ASP A 189 4.84 7.28 -9.17
CA ASP A 189 5.16 8.48 -9.96
C ASP A 189 4.59 8.45 -11.38
N ASN A 190 3.90 9.55 -11.75
CA ASN A 190 3.56 10.18 -13.04
C ASN A 190 3.37 9.37 -14.35
N LEU A 191 3.51 8.05 -14.37
CA LEU A 191 3.46 7.21 -15.57
C LEU A 191 2.07 6.60 -15.84
N CYS A 192 1.08 6.85 -14.99
CA CYS A 192 -0.31 6.46 -15.28
C CYS A 192 -0.94 7.21 -16.48
N HIS A 193 -0.18 8.04 -17.19
CA HIS A 193 -0.56 8.64 -18.47
C HIS A 193 0.03 7.94 -19.70
N MET A 194 0.85 6.89 -19.57
CA MET A 194 1.26 6.06 -20.71
C MET A 194 0.42 4.78 -20.74
N GLY A 195 -0.87 4.94 -21.00
CA GLY A 195 -1.72 3.86 -21.48
C GLY A 195 -1.67 3.84 -23.00
N HIS A 196 -1.44 2.64 -23.55
CA HIS A 196 -1.35 2.26 -24.98
C HIS A 196 0.00 2.44 -25.65
N PHE A 197 0.82 1.39 -25.56
CA PHE A 197 1.39 0.74 -26.75
C PHE A 197 1.19 -0.77 -26.60
#